data_AF-A0AAQ3QR37-F1
#
_entry.id   AF-A0AAQ3QR37-F1
#
_cell.length_a   1.000
_cell.length_b   1.000
_cell.length_c   1.000
_cell.angle_alpha   90.00
_cell.angle_beta   90.00
_cell.angle_gamma   90.00
#
_symmetry.space_group_name_H-M   'P 1'
#
loop_
_entity.id
_entity.type
_entity.pdbx_description
1 polymer ?
#
loop_
_entity_poly.entity_id
_entity_poly.type
_entity_poly.pdbx_seq_one_letter_code
_entity_poly.pdbx_strand_id
1 'polypeptide(L)'
;MLDYCTEKKMKVTQGWQLGNGNAHTLPVSRSRSSARSPRWIIILICLVCVALIGAYVYPPRQYSACYFFSSSVCSPIKDWLPPIARELTDDEIASRVVVKDILSMPLTQPTNPKIAFMFLTPGSLPFEKLWEAFFLGHEGRFSIYVHASREKPVHVSHFFIGRDVKSAKVVWGKISMVEAERRLLANALKDPDNQHFVLLSDSCVPLHNFNYVYNFLMETNISFIDTFWDPGAHGNARYTEHMLPEIEEKDFRKGSQWFSMKRQHALIVMADNLYFTKFKLYCKPGFDGRNCYADEHYLPTLFTVST
;
A
#
# COMPACT_ATOMS: atom_id res chain seq x y z
N MET A 1 16.76 9.15 -6.09
CA MET A 1 16.76 10.12 -5.00
C MET A 1 16.91 9.31 -3.73
N LEU A 2 18.11 9.29 -3.15
CA LEU A 2 18.46 8.44 -2.00
C LEU A 2 18.31 9.29 -0.73
N ASP A 3 17.37 8.93 0.13
CA ASP A 3 17.29 9.50 1.48
C ASP A 3 17.92 8.53 2.49
N TYR A 4 19.07 8.96 3.01
CA TYR A 4 19.68 8.42 4.23
C TYR A 4 19.25 9.30 5.40
N CYS A 5 18.54 8.72 6.37
CA CYS A 5 18.46 9.27 7.72
C CYS A 5 18.65 8.15 8.76
N THR A 6 19.77 8.25 9.48
CA THR A 6 20.10 7.50 10.69
C THR A 6 19.32 8.04 11.90
N GLU A 7 18.89 7.16 12.80
CA GLU A 7 18.69 7.51 14.21
C GLU A 7 19.37 6.48 15.13
N LYS A 8 20.18 7.00 16.05
CA LYS A 8 21.04 6.29 17.00
C LYS A 8 20.41 6.45 18.38
N LYS A 9 20.11 5.36 19.10
CA LYS A 9 19.93 5.41 20.56
C LYS A 9 20.59 4.22 21.26
N MET A 10 21.46 4.58 22.21
CA MET A 10 22.08 3.72 23.21
C MET A 10 21.08 3.27 24.28
N LYS A 11 21.25 2.07 24.82
CA LYS A 11 21.30 1.85 26.28
C LYS A 11 21.93 0.50 26.68
N VAL A 12 23.09 0.66 27.31
CA VAL A 12 23.88 -0.08 28.31
C VAL A 12 23.18 -1.14 29.20
N THR A 13 23.82 -2.34 29.18
CA THR A 13 24.12 -3.39 30.20
C THR A 13 23.11 -3.98 31.19
N GLN A 14 23.17 -5.32 31.34
CA GLN A 14 23.74 -6.04 32.50
C GLN A 14 24.09 -7.47 32.06
N GLY A 15 25.32 -7.95 32.29
CA GLY A 15 25.69 -8.87 33.38
C GLY A 15 25.20 -10.29 33.07
N TRP A 16 26.01 -11.34 33.01
CA TRP A 16 26.27 -12.25 34.13
C TRP A 16 27.42 -13.22 33.75
N GLN A 17 28.18 -13.61 34.77
CA GLN A 17 29.48 -14.28 34.72
C GLN A 17 29.44 -15.81 34.51
N LEU A 18 30.64 -16.30 34.16
CA LEU A 18 31.18 -17.66 34.16
C LEU A 18 30.69 -18.63 35.26
N GLY A 19 30.66 -19.92 34.90
CA GLY A 19 30.76 -21.04 35.84
C GLY A 19 30.98 -22.38 35.13
N ASN A 20 32.22 -22.86 35.15
CA ASN A 20 32.71 -24.12 34.57
C ASN A 20 32.47 -25.31 35.53
N GLY A 21 32.29 -26.54 35.03
CA GLY A 21 32.34 -27.74 35.89
C GLY A 21 31.79 -29.04 35.29
N ASN A 22 32.67 -29.83 34.66
CA ASN A 22 32.45 -31.25 34.36
C ASN A 22 32.83 -32.12 35.58
N ALA A 23 32.09 -33.20 35.87
CA ALA A 23 32.66 -34.42 36.45
C ALA A 23 31.70 -35.64 36.41
N HIS A 24 32.10 -36.61 35.57
CA HIS A 24 32.21 -38.06 35.82
C HIS A 24 31.05 -38.89 36.39
N THR A 25 30.56 -39.79 35.54
CA THR A 25 29.75 -40.98 35.81
C THR A 25 30.64 -42.23 35.89
N LEU A 26 30.46 -43.13 36.88
CA LEU A 26 30.72 -44.60 36.85
C LEU A 26 30.26 -45.24 38.20
N PRO A 27 30.05 -46.58 38.33
CA PRO A 27 28.76 -47.13 38.78
C PRO A 27 28.79 -48.12 39.99
N VAL A 28 27.58 -48.64 40.31
CA VAL A 28 27.23 -49.92 41.01
C VAL A 28 26.97 -49.85 42.54
N SER A 29 25.73 -50.15 42.95
CA SER A 29 25.42 -51.36 43.75
C SER A 29 23.91 -51.64 43.82
N ARG A 30 23.55 -52.92 43.65
CA ARG A 30 22.20 -53.46 43.90
C ARG A 30 22.03 -53.71 45.40
N SER A 31 20.92 -53.28 45.97
CA SER A 31 20.32 -53.94 47.15
C SER A 31 18.82 -54.11 46.95
N ARG A 32 18.29 -55.25 47.39
CA ARG A 32 16.93 -55.72 47.15
C ARG A 32 16.11 -55.63 48.44
N SER A 33 14.83 -55.32 48.26
CA SER A 33 13.66 -55.62 49.09
C SER A 33 13.34 -54.76 50.34
N SER A 34 12.16 -54.12 50.27
CA SER A 34 11.13 -54.23 51.31
C SER A 34 9.78 -53.81 50.71
N ALA A 35 8.83 -54.74 50.65
CA ALA A 35 7.47 -54.48 50.19
C ALA A 35 6.72 -53.61 51.22
N ARG A 36 6.46 -52.34 50.87
CA ARG A 36 5.62 -51.44 51.67
C ARG A 36 4.18 -51.52 51.19
N SER A 37 3.26 -51.78 52.12
CA SER A 37 1.80 -51.81 51.91
C SER A 37 1.30 -50.61 51.09
N PRO A 38 0.28 -50.78 50.23
CA PRO A 38 -0.09 -49.79 49.23
C PRO A 38 -1.02 -48.72 49.82
N ARG A 39 -0.59 -48.01 50.86
CA ARG A 39 -1.33 -46.88 51.44
C ARG A 39 -1.54 -45.75 50.43
N TRP A 40 -0.64 -45.64 49.45
CA TRP A 40 -0.77 -44.72 48.31
C TRP A 40 -1.99 -44.99 47.44
N ILE A 41 -2.42 -46.25 47.30
CA ILE A 41 -3.60 -46.59 46.51
C ILE A 41 -4.86 -46.02 47.16
N ILE A 42 -4.96 -46.09 48.50
CA ILE A 42 -6.10 -45.54 49.25
C ILE A 42 -6.12 -44.01 49.12
N ILE A 43 -4.97 -43.35 49.24
CA ILE A 43 -4.87 -41.89 49.07
C ILE A 43 -5.25 -41.47 47.64
N LEU A 44 -4.82 -42.25 46.64
CA LEU A 44 -5.15 -41.99 45.24
C LEU A 44 -6.66 -42.15 44.98
N ILE A 45 -7.28 -43.20 45.53
CA ILE A 45 -8.73 -43.43 45.43
C ILE A 45 -9.49 -42.28 46.10
N CYS A 46 -9.09 -41.86 47.30
CA CYS A 46 -9.72 -40.74 47.99
C CYS A 46 -9.61 -39.43 47.19
N LEU A 47 -8.45 -39.14 46.60
CA LEU A 47 -8.26 -37.97 45.73
C LEU A 47 -9.14 -38.01 44.48
N VAL A 48 -9.26 -39.17 43.83
CA VAL A 48 -10.13 -39.36 42.67
C VAL A 48 -11.60 -39.19 43.06
N CYS A 49 -12.04 -39.75 44.19
CA CYS A 49 -13.40 -39.59 44.69
C CYS A 49 -13.74 -38.12 44.98
N VAL A 50 -12.83 -37.39 45.64
CA VAL A 50 -13.03 -35.95 45.92
C VAL A 50 -13.07 -35.13 44.63
N ALA A 51 -12.22 -35.44 43.64
CA ALA A 51 -12.23 -34.77 42.34
C ALA A 51 -13.53 -35.04 41.56
N LEU A 52 -14.04 -36.28 41.57
CA LEU A 52 -15.30 -36.65 40.94
C LEU A 52 -16.50 -35.98 41.62
N ILE A 53 -16.52 -35.93 42.95
CA ILE A 53 -17.55 -35.20 43.71
C ILE A 53 -17.47 -33.70 43.41
N GLY A 54 -16.27 -33.13 43.33
CA GLY A 54 -16.06 -31.74 42.93
C GLY A 54 -16.61 -31.43 41.54
N ALA A 55 -16.34 -32.29 40.55
CA ALA A 55 -16.87 -32.14 39.19
C ALA A 55 -18.39 -32.33 39.10
N TYR A 56 -18.98 -33.16 39.98
CA TYR A 56 -20.42 -33.39 40.04
C TYR A 56 -21.16 -32.22 40.72
N VAL A 57 -20.60 -31.66 41.79
CA VAL A 57 -21.19 -30.54 42.54
C VAL A 57 -20.98 -29.19 41.83
N TYR A 58 -19.87 -29.05 41.08
CA TYR A 58 -19.56 -27.86 40.29
C TYR A 58 -19.39 -28.24 38.81
N PRO A 59 -20.48 -28.52 38.07
CA PRO A 59 -20.39 -28.79 36.64
C PRO A 59 -19.86 -27.53 35.94
N PRO A 60 -18.78 -27.63 35.14
CA PRO A 60 -18.20 -26.48 34.48
C PRO A 60 -19.21 -25.92 33.48
N ARG A 61 -19.67 -24.69 33.74
CA ARG A 61 -20.52 -23.96 32.78
C ARG A 61 -19.66 -23.53 31.61
N GLN A 62 -19.87 -24.20 30.48
CA GLN A 62 -19.32 -23.92 29.14
C GLN A 62 -17.79 -23.99 29.03
N TYR A 63 -17.29 -25.15 28.60
CA TYR A 63 -16.03 -25.23 27.85
C TYR A 63 -16.34 -25.69 26.43
N SER A 64 -15.84 -24.93 25.46
CA SER A 64 -15.76 -25.34 24.06
C SER A 64 -14.95 -26.63 23.94
N ALA A 65 -15.39 -27.52 23.06
CA ALA A 65 -14.80 -28.84 22.82
C ALA A 65 -13.43 -28.79 22.10
N CYS A 66 -12.45 -28.01 22.59
CA CYS A 66 -11.11 -27.88 22.01
C CYS A 66 -9.98 -28.39 22.94
N TYR A 67 -10.22 -29.34 23.85
CA TYR A 67 -9.20 -29.74 24.85
C TYR A 67 -8.71 -31.20 24.82
N PHE A 68 -8.94 -31.96 23.75
CA PHE A 68 -8.41 -33.34 23.69
C PHE A 68 -7.56 -33.69 22.45
N PHE A 69 -7.40 -32.79 21.48
CA PHE A 69 -6.44 -32.96 20.39
C PHE A 69 -5.69 -31.64 20.13
N SER A 70 -4.40 -31.78 19.82
CA SER A 70 -3.39 -30.74 19.57
C SER A 70 -3.93 -29.42 18.98
N SER A 71 -3.52 -28.30 19.58
CA SER A 71 -4.03 -26.94 19.43
C SER A 71 -3.65 -26.22 18.13
N SER A 72 -3.81 -26.83 16.95
CA SER A 72 -3.58 -26.14 15.66
C SER A 72 -4.80 -26.03 14.75
N VAL A 73 -5.97 -26.55 15.14
CA VAL A 73 -7.18 -26.53 14.29
C VAL A 73 -8.42 -26.20 15.11
N CYS A 74 -8.45 -25.01 15.72
CA CYS A 74 -9.69 -24.38 16.18
C CYS A 74 -9.72 -22.91 15.72
N SER A 75 -9.50 -22.66 14.42
CA SER A 75 -10.00 -21.45 13.76
C SER A 75 -11.38 -21.78 13.18
N PRO A 76 -12.37 -20.89 13.23
CA PRO A 76 -13.61 -21.06 12.47
C PRO A 76 -13.28 -21.47 11.03
N ILE A 77 -13.95 -22.48 10.48
CA ILE A 77 -13.78 -22.92 9.07
C ILE A 77 -13.89 -21.75 8.07
N LYS A 78 -14.54 -20.64 8.47
CA LYS A 78 -14.57 -19.38 7.72
C LYS A 78 -13.19 -18.78 7.40
N ASP A 79 -12.18 -18.97 8.25
CA ASP A 79 -10.84 -18.39 8.05
C ASP A 79 -10.00 -19.20 7.06
N TRP A 80 -10.40 -20.46 6.78
CA TRP A 80 -9.72 -21.38 5.86
C TRP A 80 -10.33 -21.38 4.46
N LEU A 81 -11.52 -20.81 4.29
CA LEU A 81 -12.13 -20.68 2.98
C LEU A 81 -11.55 -19.44 2.30
N PRO A 82 -11.01 -19.55 1.07
CA PRO A 82 -10.67 -18.35 0.31
C PRO A 82 -11.91 -17.45 0.28
N PRO A 83 -11.75 -16.13 0.42
CA PRO A 83 -12.90 -15.23 0.44
C PRO A 83 -13.74 -15.51 -0.80
N ILE A 84 -15.02 -15.81 -0.58
CA ILE A 84 -15.95 -16.19 -1.64
C ILE A 84 -15.87 -15.10 -2.70
N ALA A 85 -15.48 -15.49 -3.92
CA ALA A 85 -15.37 -14.56 -5.03
C ALA A 85 -16.74 -13.89 -5.21
N ARG A 86 -16.81 -12.60 -4.88
CA ARG A 86 -18.04 -11.84 -5.05
C ARG A 86 -18.27 -11.57 -6.53
N GLU A 87 -19.53 -11.38 -6.88
CA GLU A 87 -19.89 -10.89 -8.20
C GLU A 87 -19.41 -9.43 -8.36
N LEU A 88 -18.81 -9.16 -9.51
CA LEU A 88 -18.38 -7.82 -9.88
C LEU A 88 -19.55 -7.05 -10.49
N THR A 89 -19.55 -5.75 -10.28
CA THR A 89 -20.47 -4.83 -10.97
C THR A 89 -20.11 -4.72 -12.45
N ASP A 90 -21.06 -4.29 -13.28
CA ASP A 90 -20.85 -4.08 -14.72
C ASP A 90 -19.66 -3.14 -15.00
N ASP A 91 -19.52 -2.07 -14.21
CA ASP A 91 -18.40 -1.12 -14.36
C ASP A 91 -17.04 -1.76 -14.01
N GLU A 92 -17.00 -2.66 -13.01
CA GLU A 92 -15.79 -3.40 -12.64
C GLU A 92 -15.42 -4.45 -13.70
N ILE A 93 -16.41 -5.11 -14.31
CA ILE A 93 -16.21 -6.03 -15.42
C ILE A 93 -15.67 -5.27 -16.65
N ALA A 94 -16.31 -4.15 -17.00
CA ALA A 94 -15.89 -3.30 -18.11
C ALA A 94 -14.45 -2.79 -17.89
N SER A 95 -14.14 -2.33 -16.68
CA SER A 95 -12.79 -1.92 -16.27
C SER A 95 -11.76 -3.04 -16.52
N ARG A 96 -12.02 -4.27 -16.05
CA ARG A 96 -11.11 -5.41 -16.25
C ARG A 96 -10.89 -5.75 -17.71
N VAL A 97 -11.94 -5.72 -18.54
CA VAL A 97 -11.83 -5.99 -19.98
C VAL A 97 -10.95 -4.93 -20.64
N VAL A 98 -11.18 -3.65 -20.35
CA VAL A 98 -10.40 -2.54 -20.91
C VAL A 98 -8.93 -2.61 -20.46
N VAL A 99 -8.67 -2.85 -19.17
CA VAL A 99 -7.29 -2.99 -18.65
C VAL A 99 -6.56 -4.15 -19.32
N LYS A 100 -7.22 -5.31 -19.46
CA LYS A 100 -6.64 -6.48 -20.15
C LYS A 100 -6.30 -6.16 -21.60
N ASP A 101 -7.18 -5.46 -22.31
CA ASP A 101 -6.94 -5.05 -23.70
C ASP A 101 -5.75 -4.10 -23.81
N ILE A 102 -5.69 -3.06 -22.96
CA ILE A 102 -4.57 -2.11 -22.89
C ILE A 102 -3.23 -2.83 -22.67
N LEU A 103 -3.18 -3.80 -21.77
CA LEU A 103 -1.96 -4.58 -21.48
C LEU A 103 -1.52 -5.45 -22.66
N SER A 104 -2.45 -5.87 -23.51
CA SER A 104 -2.16 -6.65 -24.71
C SER A 104 -1.90 -5.81 -25.97
N MET A 105 -2.21 -4.51 -25.92
CA MET A 105 -2.15 -3.62 -27.07
C MET A 105 -0.69 -3.25 -27.43
N PRO A 106 -0.31 -3.26 -28.72
CA PRO A 106 1.00 -2.78 -29.13
C PRO A 106 1.15 -1.28 -28.89
N LEU A 107 2.33 -0.88 -28.42
CA LEU A 107 2.69 0.52 -28.22
C LEU A 107 2.70 1.28 -29.55
N THR A 108 1.76 2.21 -29.72
CA THR A 108 1.74 3.11 -30.88
C THR A 108 2.66 4.28 -30.62
N GLN A 109 3.69 4.47 -31.45
CA GLN A 109 4.59 5.60 -31.37
C GLN A 109 4.08 6.73 -32.27
N PRO A 110 3.68 7.89 -31.72
CA PRO A 110 3.29 9.03 -32.52
C PRO A 110 4.51 9.61 -33.25
N THR A 111 4.26 10.37 -34.32
CA THR A 111 5.33 11.00 -35.09
C THR A 111 6.11 12.04 -34.28
N ASN A 112 5.44 12.75 -33.37
CA ASN A 112 6.03 13.75 -32.49
C ASN A 112 5.59 13.49 -31.05
N PRO A 113 6.23 12.57 -30.32
CA PRO A 113 5.83 12.28 -28.95
C PRO A 113 6.07 13.46 -28.02
N LYS A 114 5.19 13.60 -27.03
CA LYS A 114 5.18 14.68 -26.05
C LYS A 114 5.20 14.14 -24.63
N ILE A 115 5.73 14.96 -23.74
CA ILE A 115 5.58 14.80 -22.30
C ILE A 115 4.47 15.74 -21.81
N ALA A 116 3.46 15.17 -21.14
CA ALA A 116 2.44 15.93 -20.44
C ALA A 116 2.93 16.30 -19.03
N PHE A 117 3.19 17.59 -18.82
CA PHE A 117 3.49 18.16 -17.51
C PHE A 117 2.18 18.57 -16.85
N MET A 118 1.83 17.89 -15.77
CA MET A 118 0.56 18.06 -15.07
C MET A 118 0.82 18.66 -13.69
N PHE A 119 0.37 19.89 -13.49
CA PHE A 119 0.54 20.64 -12.25
C PHE A 119 -0.71 20.54 -11.41
N LEU A 120 -0.59 19.97 -10.21
CA LEU A 120 -1.62 19.94 -9.18
C LEU A 120 -1.25 20.93 -8.09
N THR A 121 -1.99 22.03 -7.99
CA THR A 121 -1.61 23.18 -7.16
C THR A 121 -2.75 23.62 -6.24
N PRO A 122 -2.45 24.36 -5.15
CA PRO A 122 -3.47 25.11 -4.43
C PRO A 122 -3.96 26.34 -5.21
N GLY A 123 -3.09 26.99 -5.98
CA GLY A 123 -3.37 28.23 -6.70
C GLY A 123 -2.31 28.56 -7.75
N SER A 124 -1.77 29.79 -7.72
CA SER A 124 -0.70 30.25 -8.61
C SER A 124 0.57 29.41 -8.53
N LEU A 125 1.37 29.41 -9.60
CA LEU A 125 2.65 28.73 -9.70
C LEU A 125 3.82 29.68 -9.36
N PRO A 126 4.46 29.58 -8.18
CA PRO A 126 5.54 30.48 -7.79
C PRO A 126 6.75 30.42 -8.75
N PHE A 127 7.00 29.25 -9.31
CA PHE A 127 8.13 28.98 -10.20
C PHE A 127 7.77 29.04 -11.69
N GLU A 128 6.68 29.71 -12.06
CA GLU A 128 6.20 29.77 -13.45
C GLU A 128 7.27 30.27 -14.44
N LYS A 129 8.04 31.31 -14.07
CA LYS A 129 9.15 31.83 -14.90
C LYS A 129 10.30 30.84 -15.07
N LEU A 130 10.57 30.01 -14.05
CA LEU A 130 11.58 28.97 -14.14
C LEU A 130 11.13 27.87 -15.10
N TRP A 131 9.86 27.47 -15.01
CA TRP A 131 9.27 26.50 -15.93
C TRP A 131 9.19 27.06 -17.36
N GLU A 132 8.87 28.34 -17.54
CA GLU A 132 8.95 29.01 -18.84
C GLU A 132 10.35 28.89 -19.46
N ALA A 133 11.40 29.21 -18.69
CA ALA A 133 12.77 29.06 -19.15
C ALA A 133 13.14 27.60 -19.47
N PHE A 134 12.58 26.63 -18.75
CA PHE A 134 12.77 25.20 -19.03
C PHE A 134 12.10 24.76 -20.33
N PHE A 135 10.94 25.32 -20.68
CA PHE A 135 10.16 24.95 -21.86
C PHE A 135 10.55 25.68 -23.15
N LEU A 136 11.17 26.86 -23.03
CA LEU A 136 11.47 27.73 -24.15
C LEU A 136 12.32 27.04 -25.23
N GLY A 137 11.86 27.05 -26.48
CA GLY A 137 12.57 26.43 -27.62
C GLY A 137 12.33 24.93 -27.76
N HIS A 138 11.39 24.37 -27.00
CA HIS A 138 11.01 22.95 -27.04
C HIS A 138 9.53 22.73 -27.36
N GLU A 139 8.90 23.72 -27.98
CA GLU A 139 7.49 23.69 -28.37
C GLU A 139 7.21 22.48 -29.27
N GLY A 140 6.07 21.81 -29.03
CA GLY A 140 5.71 20.59 -29.74
C GLY A 140 6.26 19.29 -29.15
N ARG A 141 7.17 19.35 -28.16
CA ARG A 141 7.68 18.18 -27.40
C ARG A 141 7.05 18.04 -26.01
N PHE A 142 6.16 18.96 -25.64
CA PHE A 142 5.47 18.93 -24.35
C PHE A 142 4.05 19.48 -24.45
N SER A 143 3.27 19.20 -23.42
CA SER A 143 1.97 19.82 -23.15
C SER A 143 1.86 20.12 -21.66
N ILE A 144 1.06 21.14 -21.30
CA ILE A 144 0.92 21.62 -19.91
C ILE A 144 -0.55 21.56 -19.52
N TYR A 145 -0.83 21.06 -18.32
CA TYR A 145 -2.15 21.02 -17.71
C TYR A 145 -2.07 21.47 -16.26
N VAL A 146 -2.95 22.38 -15.85
CA VAL A 146 -2.95 22.94 -14.48
C VAL A 146 -4.28 22.69 -13.79
N HIS A 147 -4.27 22.04 -12.64
CA HIS A 147 -5.43 21.87 -11.77
C HIS A 147 -5.18 22.62 -10.46
N ALA A 148 -5.84 23.76 -10.28
CA ALA A 148 -5.71 24.60 -9.10
C ALA A 148 -6.91 24.42 -8.15
N SER A 149 -6.65 23.90 -6.97
CA SER A 149 -7.70 23.37 -6.07
C SER A 149 -8.41 24.39 -5.19
N ARG A 150 -7.80 25.56 -4.92
CA ARG A 150 -8.38 26.60 -4.05
C ARG A 150 -8.69 27.88 -4.82
N GLU A 151 -7.74 28.36 -5.59
CA GLU A 151 -7.81 29.65 -6.26
C GLU A 151 -7.52 29.49 -7.74
N LYS A 152 -8.20 30.28 -8.58
CA LYS A 152 -7.90 30.31 -10.02
C LYS A 152 -6.60 31.08 -10.22
N PRO A 153 -5.54 30.45 -10.76
CA PRO A 153 -4.27 31.12 -10.98
C PRO A 153 -4.40 32.16 -12.09
N VAL A 154 -3.60 33.21 -11.99
CA VAL A 154 -3.37 34.17 -13.07
C VAL A 154 -1.97 33.88 -13.61
N HIS A 155 -1.91 33.32 -14.81
CA HIS A 155 -0.66 32.96 -15.48
C HIS A 155 -0.05 34.17 -16.18
N VAL A 156 1.26 34.29 -16.09
CA VAL A 156 2.06 35.36 -16.72
C VAL A 156 2.79 34.84 -17.96
N SER A 157 3.27 33.61 -17.90
CA SER A 157 3.92 32.94 -19.01
C SER A 157 2.90 32.48 -20.04
N HIS A 158 3.21 32.76 -21.30
CA HIS A 158 2.42 32.34 -22.45
C HIS A 158 2.22 30.82 -22.55
N PHE A 159 3.10 30.02 -21.93
CA PHE A 159 2.96 28.57 -21.90
C PHE A 159 1.81 28.08 -21.02
N PHE A 160 1.50 28.80 -19.94
CA PHE A 160 0.50 28.41 -18.94
C PHE A 160 -0.88 29.04 -19.17
N ILE A 161 -0.95 30.14 -19.93
CA ILE A 161 -2.22 30.77 -20.29
C ILE A 161 -3.14 29.77 -21.01
N GLY A 162 -4.37 29.62 -20.48
CA GLY A 162 -5.38 28.72 -21.05
C GLY A 162 -5.13 27.23 -20.81
N ARG A 163 -4.18 26.87 -19.93
CA ARG A 163 -3.87 25.47 -19.58
C ARG A 163 -4.61 24.94 -18.34
N ASP A 164 -5.46 25.77 -17.73
CA ASP A 164 -6.27 25.37 -16.58
C ASP A 164 -7.31 24.33 -16.97
N VAL A 165 -7.31 23.19 -16.28
CA VAL A 165 -8.39 22.21 -16.35
C VAL A 165 -9.49 22.59 -15.34
N LYS A 166 -10.74 22.20 -15.63
CA LYS A 166 -11.86 22.40 -14.71
C LYS A 166 -11.51 21.78 -13.35
N SER A 167 -11.30 22.63 -12.35
CA SER A 167 -10.82 22.19 -11.05
C SER A 167 -11.97 21.87 -10.09
N ALA A 168 -11.73 20.96 -9.16
CA ALA A 168 -12.62 20.66 -8.03
C ALA A 168 -11.86 20.85 -6.72
N LYS A 169 -12.57 21.06 -5.61
CA LYS A 169 -11.93 21.23 -4.30
C LYS A 169 -11.18 19.96 -3.91
N VAL A 170 -9.87 20.10 -3.69
CA VAL A 170 -9.00 19.02 -3.22
C VAL A 170 -8.81 19.17 -1.72
N VAL A 171 -8.86 18.05 -1.01
CA VAL A 171 -8.56 17.97 0.42
C VAL A 171 -7.44 16.97 0.59
N TRP A 172 -6.38 17.39 1.27
CA TRP A 172 -5.21 16.55 1.51
C TRP A 172 -5.59 15.24 2.21
N GLY A 173 -4.99 14.14 1.75
CA GLY A 173 -5.22 12.81 2.29
C GLY A 173 -6.60 12.21 1.99
N LYS A 174 -7.46 12.89 1.22
CA LYS A 174 -8.75 12.34 0.77
C LYS A 174 -8.69 11.91 -0.68
N ILE A 175 -9.64 11.07 -1.08
CA ILE A 175 -9.78 10.61 -2.47
C ILE A 175 -9.89 11.75 -3.49
N SER A 176 -10.31 12.96 -3.08
CA SER A 176 -10.38 14.12 -3.98
C SER A 176 -9.01 14.53 -4.54
N MET A 177 -7.91 14.16 -3.87
CA MET A 177 -6.55 14.30 -4.42
C MET A 177 -6.37 13.41 -5.66
N VAL A 178 -6.64 12.11 -5.51
CA VAL A 178 -6.58 11.13 -6.61
C VAL A 178 -7.58 11.47 -7.72
N GLU A 179 -8.77 11.97 -7.40
CA GLU A 179 -9.73 12.44 -8.40
C GLU A 179 -9.22 13.64 -9.21
N ALA A 180 -8.42 14.53 -8.61
CA ALA A 180 -7.78 15.63 -9.33
C ALA A 180 -6.66 15.13 -10.24
N GLU A 181 -5.84 14.18 -9.78
CA GLU A 181 -4.81 13.50 -10.58
C GLU A 181 -5.42 12.77 -11.78
N ARG A 182 -6.48 11.98 -11.57
CA ARG A 182 -7.25 11.33 -12.65
C ARG A 182 -7.84 12.35 -13.62
N ARG A 183 -8.27 13.52 -13.15
CA ARG A 183 -8.79 14.59 -14.02
C ARG A 183 -7.68 15.23 -14.87
N LEU A 184 -6.49 15.41 -14.33
CA LEU A 184 -5.31 15.85 -15.09
C LEU A 184 -4.96 14.80 -16.16
N LEU A 185 -4.85 13.52 -15.78
CA LEU A 185 -4.61 12.41 -16.71
C LEU A 185 -5.66 12.36 -17.82
N ALA A 186 -6.95 12.45 -17.48
CA ALA A 186 -8.04 12.42 -18.45
C ALA A 186 -7.96 13.56 -19.48
N ASN A 187 -7.51 14.75 -19.08
CA ASN A 187 -7.34 15.86 -20.02
C ASN A 187 -6.06 15.72 -20.84
N ALA A 188 -4.98 15.20 -20.24
CA ALA A 188 -3.72 14.95 -20.92
C ALA A 188 -3.81 13.82 -21.96
N LEU A 189 -4.57 12.75 -21.67
CA LEU A 189 -4.75 11.60 -22.55
C LEU A 189 -5.53 11.92 -23.83
N LYS A 190 -6.24 13.06 -23.90
CA LYS A 190 -6.93 13.53 -25.10
C LYS A 190 -5.97 13.83 -26.25
N ASP A 191 -4.74 14.27 -25.95
CA ASP A 191 -3.69 14.42 -26.96
C ASP A 191 -3.06 13.03 -27.20
N PRO A 192 -3.18 12.46 -28.41
CA PRO A 192 -2.56 11.17 -28.74
C PRO A 192 -1.04 11.24 -28.77
N ASP A 193 -0.45 12.43 -28.93
CA ASP A 193 1.01 12.60 -28.93
C ASP A 193 1.60 12.52 -27.51
N ASN A 194 0.80 12.72 -26.46
CA ASN A 194 1.28 12.57 -25.08
C ASN A 194 1.57 11.10 -24.76
N GLN A 195 2.86 10.77 -24.62
CA GLN A 195 3.35 9.42 -24.37
C GLN A 195 3.89 9.20 -22.96
N HIS A 196 4.24 10.28 -22.26
CA HIS A 196 4.70 10.26 -20.87
C HIS A 196 4.00 11.35 -20.06
N PHE A 197 3.66 11.06 -18.81
CA PHE A 197 2.83 11.90 -17.95
C PHE A 197 3.58 12.12 -16.65
N VAL A 198 3.81 13.38 -16.28
CA VAL A 198 4.57 13.78 -15.08
C VAL A 198 3.67 14.60 -14.18
N LEU A 199 3.47 14.15 -12.93
CA LEU A 199 2.72 14.90 -11.92
C LEU A 199 3.67 15.78 -11.10
N LEU A 200 3.31 17.06 -10.93
CA LEU A 200 4.13 18.07 -10.24
C LEU A 200 3.25 18.92 -9.31
N SER A 201 3.82 19.42 -8.22
CA SER A 201 3.23 20.50 -7.41
C SER A 201 3.68 21.88 -7.86
N ASP A 202 3.13 22.90 -7.22
CA ASP A 202 3.60 24.29 -7.26
C ASP A 202 5.01 24.48 -6.68
N SER A 203 5.49 23.54 -5.86
CA SER A 203 6.83 23.59 -5.27
C SER A 203 7.89 22.82 -6.06
N CYS A 204 7.50 22.08 -7.11
CA CYS A 204 8.44 21.32 -7.93
C CYS A 204 9.26 22.23 -8.87
N VAL A 205 10.54 21.90 -9.03
CA VAL A 205 11.47 22.57 -9.96
C VAL A 205 12.28 21.54 -10.74
N PRO A 206 12.60 21.78 -12.02
CA PRO A 206 13.44 20.88 -12.80
C PRO A 206 14.91 20.98 -12.33
N LEU A 207 15.58 19.82 -12.20
CA LEU A 207 17.00 19.75 -11.80
C LEU A 207 17.96 19.55 -12.98
N HIS A 208 17.41 19.22 -14.16
CA HIS A 208 18.14 19.03 -15.41
C HIS A 208 17.48 19.85 -16.51
N ASN A 209 18.19 20.07 -17.63
CA ASN A 209 17.61 20.74 -18.79
C ASN A 209 16.55 19.87 -19.50
N PHE A 210 15.71 20.50 -20.33
CA PHE A 210 14.60 19.83 -21.00
C PHE A 210 15.05 18.66 -21.86
N ASN A 211 16.10 18.82 -22.66
CA ASN A 211 16.58 17.74 -23.55
C ASN A 211 16.98 16.49 -22.76
N TYR A 212 17.65 16.65 -21.62
CA TYR A 212 17.99 15.54 -20.75
C TYR A 212 16.73 14.82 -20.23
N VAL A 213 15.79 15.58 -19.66
CA VAL A 213 14.54 15.04 -19.10
C VAL A 213 13.72 14.35 -20.18
N TYR A 214 13.59 14.99 -21.34
CA TYR A 214 12.84 14.46 -22.46
C TYR A 214 13.44 13.16 -22.96
N ASN A 215 14.73 13.13 -23.27
CA ASN A 215 15.37 11.92 -23.80
C ASN A 215 15.29 10.79 -22.79
N PHE A 216 15.57 11.05 -21.50
CA PHE A 216 15.47 10.06 -20.44
C PHE A 216 14.06 9.44 -20.34
N LEU A 217 13.02 10.28 -20.27
CA LEU A 217 11.63 9.80 -20.12
C LEU A 217 11.07 9.20 -21.40
N MET A 218 11.52 9.64 -22.58
CA MET A 218 11.02 9.12 -23.85
C MET A 218 11.70 7.81 -24.25
N GLU A 219 12.99 7.64 -23.98
CA GLU A 219 13.77 6.45 -24.35
C GLU A 219 13.54 5.26 -23.39
N THR A 220 13.17 5.52 -22.14
CA THR A 220 12.83 4.45 -21.20
C THR A 220 11.56 3.72 -21.59
N ASN A 221 11.45 2.43 -21.29
CA ASN A 221 10.24 1.62 -21.47
C ASN A 221 9.46 1.40 -20.17
N ILE A 222 9.92 1.96 -19.05
CA ILE A 222 9.29 1.80 -17.74
C ILE A 222 8.56 3.07 -17.29
N SER A 223 7.76 2.92 -16.24
CA SER A 223 7.18 4.02 -15.47
C SER A 223 7.81 4.07 -14.10
N PHE A 224 7.81 5.27 -13.51
CA PHE A 224 8.42 5.56 -12.22
C PHE A 224 7.32 5.89 -11.24
N ILE A 225 6.99 4.89 -10.43
CA ILE A 225 6.04 4.98 -9.32
C ILE A 225 6.78 4.40 -8.12
N ASP A 226 6.81 5.16 -7.03
CA ASP A 226 7.42 4.70 -5.80
C ASP A 226 6.52 3.64 -5.16
N THR A 227 7.11 2.51 -4.76
CA THR A 227 6.35 1.41 -4.17
C THR A 227 7.22 0.63 -3.19
N PHE A 228 6.75 0.55 -1.96
CA PHE A 228 7.39 -0.21 -0.91
C PHE A 228 6.35 -0.73 0.09
N TRP A 229 6.74 -1.76 0.82
CA TRP A 229 5.98 -2.25 1.97
C TRP A 229 6.51 -1.57 3.23
N ASP A 230 5.62 -1.04 4.05
CA ASP A 230 5.97 -0.29 5.27
C ASP A 230 5.13 -0.83 6.44
N PRO A 231 5.71 -1.59 7.39
CA PRO A 231 4.96 -2.09 8.54
C PRO A 231 4.54 -0.99 9.52
N GLY A 232 5.06 0.23 9.38
CA GLY A 232 4.89 1.31 10.33
C GLY A 232 3.51 1.96 10.29
N ALA A 233 3.33 2.92 11.21
CA ALA A 233 2.08 3.69 11.38
C ALA A 233 1.63 4.45 10.12
N HIS A 234 2.58 4.74 9.22
CA HIS A 234 2.31 5.46 7.97
C HIS A 234 2.14 4.55 6.76
N GLY A 235 2.32 3.23 6.91
CA GLY A 235 2.19 2.22 5.86
C GLY A 235 0.99 1.31 6.10
N ASN A 236 1.26 0.02 6.29
CA ASN A 236 0.27 -1.04 6.44
C ASN A 236 -0.56 -0.93 7.72
N ALA A 237 -0.14 -0.18 8.74
CA ALA A 237 -1.03 0.15 9.88
C ALA A 237 -2.30 0.91 9.43
N ARG A 238 -2.29 1.53 8.25
CA ARG A 238 -3.43 2.21 7.63
C ARG A 238 -4.37 1.27 6.85
N TYR A 239 -3.97 0.01 6.66
CA TYR A 239 -4.79 -1.00 6.01
C TYR A 239 -6.06 -1.30 6.83
N THR A 240 -7.13 -1.67 6.13
CA THR A 240 -8.41 -2.07 6.69
C THR A 240 -8.92 -3.31 5.97
N GLU A 241 -9.52 -4.25 6.71
CA GLU A 241 -10.06 -5.49 6.16
C GLU A 241 -11.18 -5.26 5.14
N HIS A 242 -11.80 -4.08 5.11
CA HIS A 242 -12.75 -3.68 4.07
C HIS A 242 -12.15 -3.64 2.65
N MET A 243 -10.82 -3.64 2.53
CA MET A 243 -10.11 -3.77 1.27
C MET A 243 -10.19 -5.19 0.68
N LEU A 244 -10.44 -6.21 1.50
CA LEU A 244 -10.64 -7.58 1.05
C LEU A 244 -11.96 -7.75 0.27
N PRO A 245 -12.04 -8.76 -0.61
CA PRO A 245 -10.94 -9.62 -1.07
C PRO A 245 -10.05 -9.01 -2.17
N GLU A 246 -10.39 -7.81 -2.67
CA GLU A 246 -9.74 -7.22 -3.83
C GLU A 246 -8.27 -6.87 -3.60
N ILE A 247 -7.95 -6.39 -2.40
CA ILE A 247 -6.59 -6.01 -2.01
C ILE A 247 -6.30 -6.72 -0.70
N GLU A 248 -5.41 -7.71 -0.75
CA GLU A 248 -4.86 -8.33 0.45
C GLU A 248 -3.85 -7.39 1.13
N GLU A 249 -3.64 -7.55 2.44
CA GLU A 249 -2.72 -6.68 3.20
C GLU A 249 -1.29 -6.72 2.65
N LYS A 250 -0.83 -7.88 2.18
CA LYS A 250 0.50 -8.07 1.56
C LYS A 250 0.68 -7.25 0.26
N ASP A 251 -0.42 -6.92 -0.40
CA ASP A 251 -0.44 -6.21 -1.68
C ASP A 251 -0.73 -4.72 -1.49
N PHE A 252 -1.18 -4.30 -0.30
CA PHE A 252 -1.32 -2.91 0.07
C PHE A 252 0.07 -2.26 0.21
N ARG A 253 0.39 -1.35 -0.70
CA ARG A 253 1.69 -0.67 -0.78
C ARG A 253 1.58 0.81 -0.44
N LYS A 254 2.74 1.37 -0.09
CA LYS A 254 2.96 2.80 0.12
C LYS A 254 3.94 3.31 -0.92
N GLY A 255 3.81 4.59 -1.24
CA GLY A 255 4.74 5.32 -2.09
C GLY A 255 4.54 6.83 -1.98
N SER A 256 5.39 7.56 -2.68
CA SER A 256 5.18 8.97 -3.01
C SER A 256 3.94 9.18 -3.89
N GLN A 257 3.24 10.30 -3.68
CA GLN A 257 2.19 10.80 -4.59
C GLN A 257 2.72 11.08 -6.00
N TRP A 258 3.96 11.55 -6.11
CA TRP A 258 4.59 11.95 -7.37
C TRP A 258 4.94 10.74 -8.23
N PHE A 259 4.60 10.84 -9.51
CA PHE A 259 4.90 9.80 -10.50
C PHE A 259 5.37 10.40 -11.82
N SER A 260 6.05 9.57 -12.61
CA SER A 260 6.07 9.73 -14.07
C SER A 260 5.71 8.40 -14.73
N MET A 261 4.72 8.40 -15.63
CA MET A 261 4.23 7.16 -16.20
C MET A 261 4.00 7.23 -17.70
N LYS A 262 4.12 6.08 -18.35
CA LYS A 262 3.83 5.88 -19.76
C LYS A 262 2.33 5.92 -20.01
N ARG A 263 1.96 6.23 -21.26
CA ARG A 263 0.57 6.29 -21.71
C ARG A 263 -0.26 5.06 -21.36
N GLN A 264 0.28 3.85 -21.53
CA GLN A 264 -0.42 2.62 -21.19
C GLN A 264 -0.81 2.56 -19.70
N HIS A 265 0.12 2.88 -18.80
CA HIS A 265 -0.16 2.91 -17.37
C HIS A 265 -1.15 4.03 -16.99
N ALA A 266 -1.07 5.19 -17.64
CA ALA A 266 -2.06 6.25 -17.47
C ALA A 266 -3.47 5.81 -17.90
N LEU A 267 -3.59 5.03 -18.99
CA LEU A 267 -4.86 4.45 -19.42
C LEU A 267 -5.40 3.42 -18.41
N ILE A 268 -4.54 2.60 -17.81
CA ILE A 268 -4.92 1.67 -16.74
C ILE A 268 -5.49 2.42 -15.53
N VAL A 269 -4.83 3.49 -15.08
CA VAL A 269 -5.33 4.34 -13.98
C VAL A 269 -6.69 4.95 -14.31
N MET A 270 -6.91 5.32 -15.57
CA MET A 270 -8.19 5.86 -16.02
C MET A 270 -9.29 4.81 -16.12
N ALA A 271 -8.95 3.60 -16.55
CA ALA A 271 -9.87 2.49 -16.70
C ALA A 271 -10.23 1.86 -15.34
N ASP A 272 -9.39 1.96 -14.32
CA ASP A 272 -9.64 1.34 -13.02
C ASP A 272 -10.89 1.93 -12.34
N ASN A 273 -11.82 1.03 -12.04
CA ASN A 273 -12.99 1.31 -11.22
C ASN A 273 -13.04 0.45 -9.95
N LEU A 274 -12.39 -0.71 -9.96
CA LEU A 274 -12.43 -1.68 -8.86
C LEU A 274 -11.62 -1.18 -7.66
N TYR A 275 -10.31 -0.96 -7.87
CA TYR A 275 -9.42 -0.59 -6.78
C TYR A 275 -9.68 0.85 -6.34
N PHE A 276 -9.89 1.75 -7.30
CA PHE A 276 -10.25 3.13 -7.01
C PHE A 276 -11.49 3.24 -6.12
N THR A 277 -12.53 2.44 -6.35
CA THR A 277 -13.73 2.44 -5.52
C THR A 277 -13.43 1.98 -4.09
N LYS A 278 -12.57 0.98 -3.90
CA LYS A 278 -12.11 0.57 -2.55
C LYS A 278 -11.39 1.71 -1.83
N PHE A 279 -10.43 2.36 -2.49
CA PHE A 279 -9.73 3.51 -1.93
C PHE A 279 -10.69 4.66 -1.62
N LYS A 280 -11.65 4.93 -2.51
CA LYS A 280 -12.67 5.96 -2.33
C LYS A 280 -13.54 5.74 -1.11
N LEU A 281 -13.94 4.49 -0.86
CA LEU A 281 -14.83 4.15 0.25
C LEU A 281 -14.09 4.08 1.58
N TYR A 282 -12.91 3.46 1.59
CA TYR A 282 -12.27 2.98 2.83
C TYR A 282 -10.94 3.67 3.14
N CYS A 283 -10.24 4.26 2.17
CA CYS A 283 -8.99 4.98 2.43
C CYS A 283 -9.27 6.48 2.64
N LYS A 284 -9.59 6.86 3.87
CA LYS A 284 -9.82 8.26 4.26
C LYS A 284 -9.42 8.52 5.71
N PRO A 285 -9.14 9.78 6.09
CA PRO A 285 -8.80 10.14 7.46
C PRO A 285 -9.92 9.77 8.44
N GLY A 286 -9.56 9.14 9.55
CA GLY A 286 -10.46 8.73 10.63
C GLY A 286 -11.38 7.54 10.34
N PHE A 287 -11.23 6.83 9.21
CA PHE A 287 -12.03 5.65 8.91
C PHE A 287 -11.67 4.49 9.85
N ASP A 288 -12.67 3.94 10.55
CA ASP A 288 -12.48 2.92 11.61
C ASP A 288 -11.38 3.27 12.63
N GLY A 289 -11.26 4.56 12.97
CA GLY A 289 -10.24 5.05 13.90
C GLY A 289 -8.82 5.10 13.32
N ARG A 290 -8.66 4.89 12.01
CA ARG A 290 -7.37 4.90 11.30
C ARG A 290 -7.32 6.03 10.28
N ASN A 291 -6.13 6.52 10.00
CA ASN A 291 -5.91 7.47 8.91
C ASN A 291 -5.39 6.72 7.69
N CYS A 292 -5.95 7.01 6.52
CA CYS A 292 -5.44 6.52 5.24
C CYS A 292 -5.44 7.67 4.24
N TYR A 293 -4.35 7.76 3.45
CA TYR A 293 -4.13 8.82 2.46
C TYR A 293 -4.02 8.19 1.07
N ALA A 294 -5.08 8.31 0.27
CA ALA A 294 -5.21 7.56 -0.98
C ALA A 294 -4.12 7.91 -2.00
N ASP A 295 -3.65 9.15 -2.01
CA ASP A 295 -2.55 9.67 -2.83
C ASP A 295 -1.20 8.98 -2.58
N GLU A 296 -0.97 8.43 -1.38
CA GLU A 296 0.25 7.70 -1.03
C GLU A 296 0.15 6.18 -1.21
N HIS A 297 -1.06 5.65 -1.49
CA HIS A 297 -1.32 4.20 -1.44
C HIS A 297 -2.01 3.64 -2.68
N TYR A 298 -2.83 4.43 -3.38
CA TYR A 298 -3.63 3.96 -4.50
C TYR A 298 -2.78 3.47 -5.68
N LEU A 299 -1.94 4.33 -6.26
CA LEU A 299 -1.11 3.95 -7.41
C LEU A 299 -0.11 2.84 -7.07
N PRO A 300 0.64 2.91 -5.94
CA PRO A 300 1.55 1.82 -5.54
C PRO A 300 0.83 0.48 -5.43
N THR A 301 -0.38 0.46 -4.86
CA THR A 301 -1.18 -0.77 -4.71
C THR A 301 -1.73 -1.23 -6.05
N LEU A 302 -2.33 -0.34 -6.85
CA LEU A 302 -2.91 -0.65 -8.17
C LEU A 302 -1.90 -1.37 -9.06
N PHE A 303 -0.68 -0.85 -9.17
CA PHE A 303 0.39 -1.43 -9.99
C PHE A 303 1.12 -2.59 -9.31
N THR A 304 0.81 -2.93 -8.06
CA THR A 304 1.28 -4.18 -7.44
C THR A 304 0.32 -5.33 -7.74
N VAL A 305 -0.98 -5.04 -7.87
CA VAL A 305 -2.01 -6.06 -8.09
C VAL A 305 -2.41 -6.25 -9.56
N SER A 306 -2.18 -5.23 -10.42
CA SER A 306 -2.70 -5.21 -11.80
C SER A 306 -1.65 -5.46 -12.89
N THR A 307 -0.37 -5.49 -12.55
CA THR A 307 0.76 -5.65 -13.49
C THR A 307 1.79 -6.59 -12.92
#